data_AF-A0AAD5RVU6-F1
#
_entry.id   AF-A0AAD5RVU6-F1
#
_cell.length_a   1.000
_cell.length_b   1.000
_cell.length_c   1.000
_cell.angle_alpha   90.00
_cell.angle_beta   90.00
_cell.angle_gamma   90.00
#
_symmetry.space_group_name_H-M   'P 1'
#
loop_
_entity.id
_entity.type
_entity.pdbx_description
1 polymer ?
#
loop_
_entity_poly.entity_id
_entity_poly.type
_entity_poly.pdbx_seq_one_letter_code
_entity_poly.pdbx_strand_id
1 'polypeptide(L)'
;MTMAESEHSADPKRVLVSVSHKSPHWSMAWVAGGDVMAIALQLLKDRSLVSPNTGIHEDCLLLATDRWDLRTFIVFDVFHKTYDPRNAHIPGRNDLPVVSVFLHGKETVWPAGRQMENRVNKDVRNLHNSMGWGSQPPFTVDHADGKAPTYYNLRTSTEPPAW
;
A
#
# COMPACT_ATOMS: atom_id res chain seq x y z
N MET A 1 -14.66 38.42 -7.77
CA MET A 1 -14.96 37.24 -8.60
C MET A 1 -14.07 36.12 -8.11
N THR A 2 -14.52 35.39 -7.10
CA THR A 2 -13.78 34.32 -6.44
C THR A 2 -13.90 33.08 -7.33
N MET A 3 -12.79 32.65 -7.91
CA MET A 3 -12.71 31.36 -8.62
C MET A 3 -12.95 30.29 -7.56
N ALA A 4 -14.04 29.53 -7.70
CA ALA A 4 -14.20 28.30 -6.97
C ALA A 4 -13.06 27.36 -7.37
N GLU A 5 -12.14 27.09 -6.46
CA GLU A 5 -11.32 25.89 -6.55
C GLU A 5 -12.30 24.73 -6.66
N SER A 6 -12.31 24.07 -7.82
CA SER A 6 -13.02 22.82 -7.96
C SER A 6 -12.38 21.85 -6.96
N GLU A 7 -13.05 21.62 -5.83
CA GLU A 7 -12.77 20.50 -4.94
C GLU A 7 -12.84 19.24 -5.81
N HIS A 8 -11.70 18.79 -6.31
CA HIS A 8 -11.58 17.42 -6.76
C HIS A 8 -11.78 16.61 -5.49
N SER A 9 -12.96 16.00 -5.34
CA SER A 9 -13.22 14.99 -4.32
C SER A 9 -11.99 14.08 -4.26
N ALA A 10 -11.34 14.07 -3.11
CA ALA A 10 -10.12 13.33 -2.87
C ALA A 10 -10.47 11.84 -2.75
N ASP A 11 -10.84 11.22 -3.87
CA ASP A 11 -11.34 9.85 -3.91
C ASP A 11 -10.25 8.90 -3.41
N PRO A 12 -10.49 8.16 -2.30
CA PRO A 12 -9.50 7.28 -1.72
C PRO A 12 -9.07 6.18 -2.69
N LYS A 13 -7.76 5.93 -2.77
CA LYS A 13 -7.17 4.91 -3.64
C LYS A 13 -6.08 4.15 -2.91
N ARG A 14 -5.89 2.89 -3.26
CA ARG A 14 -4.74 2.09 -2.83
C ARG A 14 -3.74 1.99 -3.96
N VAL A 15 -2.48 2.27 -3.66
CA VAL A 15 -1.39 2.20 -4.64
C VAL A 15 -0.56 0.96 -4.35
N LEU A 16 -0.47 0.07 -5.33
CA LEU A 16 0.49 -1.03 -5.35
C LEU A 16 1.71 -0.58 -6.14
N VAL A 17 2.85 -0.49 -5.49
CA VAL A 17 4.15 -0.29 -6.16
C VAL A 17 4.86 -1.63 -6.27
N SER A 18 5.21 -2.05 -7.49
CA SER A 18 6.03 -3.22 -7.74
C SER A 18 7.42 -2.78 -8.21
N VAL A 19 8.41 -2.99 -7.35
CA VAL A 19 9.81 -2.64 -7.64
C VAL A 19 10.57 -3.89 -8.09
N SER A 20 11.09 -3.85 -9.31
CA SER A 20 11.95 -4.90 -9.86
C SER A 20 13.36 -4.83 -9.29
N HIS A 21 14.04 -5.98 -9.15
CA HIS A 21 15.50 -6.01 -8.91
C HIS A 21 16.33 -5.29 -9.99
N LYS A 22 15.73 -5.04 -11.16
CA LYS A 22 16.33 -4.26 -12.26
C LYS A 22 16.07 -2.76 -12.14
N SER A 23 15.28 -2.32 -11.17
CA SER A 23 14.98 -0.90 -10.94
C SER A 23 16.16 -0.22 -10.26
N PRO A 24 16.49 1.03 -10.61
CA PRO A 24 17.46 1.81 -9.82
C PRO A 24 17.00 2.02 -8.37
N HIS A 25 15.70 1.84 -8.09
CA HIS A 25 15.11 1.97 -6.75
C HIS A 25 15.11 0.67 -5.95
N TRP A 26 15.68 -0.43 -6.47
CA TRP A 26 15.63 -1.76 -5.84
C TRP A 26 16.14 -1.76 -4.40
N SER A 27 17.37 -1.31 -4.19
CA SER A 27 18.01 -1.34 -2.86
C SER A 27 17.26 -0.48 -1.85
N MET A 28 16.72 0.66 -2.30
CA MET A 28 15.96 1.59 -1.48
C MET A 28 14.57 1.07 -1.13
N ALA A 29 13.93 0.30 -2.01
CA ALA A 29 12.57 -0.20 -1.79
C ALA A 29 12.44 -1.03 -0.50
N TRP A 30 13.49 -1.75 -0.12
CA TRP A 30 13.50 -2.50 1.13
C TRP A 30 13.91 -1.66 2.35
N VAL A 31 14.93 -0.82 2.20
CA VAL A 31 15.52 -0.06 3.32
C VAL A 31 14.66 1.15 3.71
N ALA A 32 14.01 1.78 2.73
CA ALA A 32 13.26 3.01 2.88
C ALA A 32 12.03 3.02 1.95
N GLY A 33 11.03 2.17 2.26
CA GLY A 33 9.80 2.06 1.47
C GLY A 33 9.03 3.39 1.32
N GLY A 34 9.15 4.30 2.29
CA GLY A 34 8.58 5.65 2.23
C GLY A 34 9.16 6.52 1.11
N ASP A 35 10.46 6.37 0.80
CA ASP A 35 11.09 7.14 -0.28
C ASP A 35 10.60 6.65 -1.66
N VAL A 36 10.36 5.34 -1.80
CA VAL A 36 9.75 4.78 -3.01
C VAL A 36 8.28 5.16 -3.12
N MET A 37 7.56 5.30 -2.00
CA MET A 37 6.21 5.88 -1.99
C MET A 37 6.22 7.31 -2.53
N ALA A 38 7.24 8.14 -2.24
CA ALA A 38 7.37 9.47 -2.81
C ALA A 38 7.54 9.45 -4.34
N ILE A 39 8.37 8.54 -4.85
CA ILE A 39 8.57 8.33 -6.29
C ILE A 39 7.25 7.92 -6.96
N ALA A 40 6.55 6.95 -6.39
CA ALA A 40 5.26 6.51 -6.90
C ALA A 40 4.22 7.63 -6.89
N LEU A 41 4.16 8.42 -5.80
CA LEU A 41 3.27 9.58 -5.69
C LEU A 41 3.56 10.63 -6.77
N GLN A 42 4.83 10.92 -7.05
CA GLN A 42 5.20 11.83 -8.12
C GLN A 42 4.70 11.32 -9.49
N LEU A 43 4.88 10.02 -9.78
CA LEU A 43 4.35 9.42 -11.01
C LEU A 43 2.83 9.50 -11.13
N LEU A 44 2.10 9.35 -10.01
CA LEU A 44 0.65 9.54 -9.98
C LEU A 44 0.26 10.99 -10.31
N LYS A 45 1.00 11.98 -9.79
CA LYS A 45 0.79 13.41 -10.07
C LYS A 45 1.07 13.74 -11.54
N ASP A 46 2.19 13.27 -12.07
CA ASP A 46 2.60 13.50 -13.46
C ASP A 46 1.60 12.91 -14.47
N ARG A 47 0.86 11.86 -14.05
CA ARG A 47 -0.20 11.22 -14.83
C ARG A 47 -1.60 11.76 -14.52
N SER A 48 -1.71 12.80 -13.70
CA SER A 48 -2.97 13.41 -13.26
C SER A 48 -3.94 12.40 -12.64
N LEU A 49 -3.42 11.36 -11.98
CA LEU A 49 -4.22 10.37 -11.25
C LEU A 49 -4.53 10.83 -9.81
N VAL A 50 -3.78 11.82 -9.32
CA VAL A 50 -3.99 12.54 -8.06
C VAL A 50 -3.67 14.03 -8.26
N SER A 51 -4.08 14.87 -7.31
CA SER A 51 -3.78 16.30 -7.34
C SER A 51 -2.27 16.57 -7.25
N PRO A 52 -1.73 17.55 -8.00
CA PRO A 52 -0.33 17.97 -7.85
C PRO A 52 0.04 18.37 -6.40
N ASN A 53 -0.95 18.87 -5.65
CA ASN A 53 -0.80 19.32 -4.26
C ASN A 53 -0.89 18.18 -3.23
N THR A 54 -1.12 16.93 -3.65
CA THR A 54 -1.21 15.78 -2.72
C THR A 54 0.09 15.65 -1.92
N GLY A 55 -0.03 15.74 -0.60
CA GLY A 55 1.10 15.71 0.32
C GLY A 55 1.40 14.30 0.79
N ILE A 56 2.68 13.90 0.81
CA ILE A 56 3.05 12.53 1.18
C ILE A 56 2.76 12.22 2.66
N HIS A 57 2.82 13.20 3.55
CA HIS A 57 2.61 13.00 4.98
C HIS A 57 1.14 13.21 5.38
N GLU A 58 0.46 14.13 4.71
CA GLU A 58 -0.91 14.48 5.02
C GLU A 58 -1.88 13.50 4.38
N ASP A 59 -1.61 13.08 3.14
CA ASP A 59 -2.59 12.36 2.32
C ASP A 59 -2.28 10.90 2.11
N CYS A 60 -1.05 10.45 2.37
CA CYS A 60 -0.67 9.06 2.18
C CYS A 60 -0.55 8.31 3.51
N LEU A 61 -0.92 7.02 3.48
CA LEU A 61 -0.73 6.08 4.57
C LEU A 61 0.02 4.86 4.05
N LEU A 62 1.29 4.71 4.45
CA LEU A 62 2.07 3.51 4.14
C LEU A 62 1.48 2.31 4.87
N LEU A 63 1.10 1.27 4.13
CA LEU A 63 0.47 0.06 4.67
C LEU A 63 1.44 -1.09 4.83
N ALA A 64 2.23 -1.37 3.79
CA ALA A 64 3.10 -2.53 3.80
C ALA A 64 4.30 -2.38 2.87
N THR A 65 5.39 -3.03 3.26
CA THR A 65 6.56 -3.33 2.44
C THR A 65 6.80 -4.84 2.50
N ASP A 66 6.70 -5.49 1.35
CA ASP A 66 6.78 -6.94 1.20
C ASP A 66 7.89 -7.31 0.20
N ARG A 67 8.99 -7.89 0.69
CA ARG A 67 10.18 -8.20 -0.11
C ARG A 67 10.24 -9.67 -0.49
N TRP A 68 10.50 -9.90 -1.77
CA TRP A 68 10.76 -11.20 -2.41
C TRP A 68 12.11 -11.14 -3.14
N ASP A 69 12.63 -12.28 -3.60
CA ASP A 69 13.94 -12.36 -4.24
C ASP A 69 14.12 -11.40 -5.44
N LEU A 70 13.07 -11.24 -6.25
CA LEU A 70 13.14 -10.47 -7.50
C LEU A 70 12.23 -9.23 -7.52
N ARG A 71 11.45 -9.03 -6.44
CA ARG A 71 10.42 -8.00 -6.35
C ARG A 71 10.25 -7.51 -4.91
N THR A 72 10.05 -6.20 -4.76
CA THR A 72 9.60 -5.60 -3.51
C THR A 72 8.29 -4.91 -3.82
N PHE A 73 7.25 -5.23 -3.06
CA PHE A 73 5.94 -4.62 -3.15
C PHE A 73 5.79 -3.62 -2.02
N ILE A 74 5.36 -2.42 -2.37
CA ILE A 74 5.02 -1.38 -1.39
C ILE A 74 3.57 -1.03 -1.62
N VAL A 75 2.78 -1.01 -0.55
CA VAL A 75 1.36 -0.67 -0.60
C VAL A 75 1.13 0.54 0.28
N PHE A 76 0.47 1.55 -0.26
CA PHE A 76 0.04 2.72 0.50
C PHE A 76 -1.32 3.21 0.01
N ASP A 77 -2.07 3.82 0.90
CA ASP A 77 -3.33 4.46 0.55
C ASP A 77 -3.10 5.97 0.33
N VAL A 78 -3.87 6.57 -0.57
CA VAL A 78 -3.94 8.02 -0.80
C VAL A 78 -5.37 8.46 -0.47
N PHE A 79 -5.50 9.54 0.31
CA PHE A 79 -6.76 10.13 0.77
C PHE A 79 -7.66 9.22 1.63
N HIS A 80 -7.15 8.10 2.15
CA HIS A 80 -7.94 7.18 2.99
C HIS A 80 -8.00 7.63 4.45
N LYS A 81 -8.63 8.79 4.70
CA LYS A 81 -8.70 9.42 6.03
C LYS A 81 -9.52 8.59 7.05
N THR A 82 -10.35 7.67 6.58
CA THR A 82 -11.23 6.81 7.39
C THR A 82 -10.68 5.40 7.61
N TYR A 83 -9.39 5.17 7.36
CA TYR A 83 -8.78 3.85 7.54
C TYR A 83 -8.97 3.33 8.98
N ASP A 84 -9.69 2.23 9.15
CA ASP A 84 -9.87 1.60 10.47
C ASP A 84 -9.07 0.30 10.59
N PRO A 85 -7.91 0.30 11.27
CA PRO A 85 -7.06 -0.88 11.42
C PRO A 85 -7.74 -2.02 12.20
N ARG A 86 -8.74 -1.70 13.05
CA ARG A 86 -9.44 -2.72 13.84
C ARG A 86 -10.30 -3.62 12.95
N ASN A 87 -10.84 -3.06 11.88
CA ASN A 87 -11.71 -3.74 10.92
C ASN A 87 -10.99 -4.07 9.60
N ALA A 88 -9.71 -3.71 9.47
CA ALA A 88 -8.93 -3.86 8.24
C ALA A 88 -8.68 -5.30 7.79
N HIS A 89 -9.05 -6.30 8.59
CA HIS A 89 -9.02 -7.71 8.21
C HIS A 89 -10.35 -8.22 7.64
N ILE A 90 -11.44 -7.44 7.80
CA ILE A 90 -12.79 -7.81 7.37
C ILE A 90 -12.97 -7.41 5.88
N PRO A 91 -13.42 -8.33 5.01
CA PRO A 91 -13.70 -8.02 3.60
C PRO A 91 -14.61 -6.80 3.42
N GLY A 92 -14.27 -5.91 2.49
CA GLY A 92 -15.09 -4.74 2.14
C GLY A 92 -15.04 -3.55 3.10
N ARG A 93 -14.34 -3.64 4.25
CA ARG A 93 -14.28 -2.52 5.21
C ARG A 93 -13.26 -1.44 4.87
N ASN A 94 -12.08 -1.84 4.37
CA ASN A 94 -10.99 -0.94 3.96
C ASN A 94 -10.53 -1.27 2.52
N ASP A 95 -11.44 -1.80 1.70
CA ASP A 95 -11.16 -2.12 0.31
C ASP A 95 -11.26 -0.83 -0.51
N LEU A 96 -10.26 -0.59 -1.35
CA LEU A 96 -10.19 0.59 -2.21
C LEU A 96 -9.94 0.18 -3.66
N PRO A 97 -10.35 1.02 -4.64
CA PRO A 97 -9.83 0.93 -6.00
C PRO A 97 -8.31 0.99 -5.98
N VAL A 98 -7.67 0.14 -6.80
CA VAL A 98 -6.21 0.04 -6.83
C VAL A 98 -5.61 0.69 -8.06
N VAL A 99 -4.50 1.40 -7.88
CA VAL A 99 -3.60 1.84 -8.96
C VAL A 99 -2.28 1.08 -8.83
N SER A 100 -1.78 0.54 -9.93
CA SER A 100 -0.50 -0.17 -9.97
C SER A 100 0.59 0.73 -10.55
N VAL A 101 1.70 0.84 -9.83
CA VAL A 101 2.93 1.50 -10.26
C VAL A 101 4.01 0.43 -10.42
N PHE A 102 4.59 0.32 -11.60
CA PHE A 102 5.67 -0.62 -11.85
C PHE A 102 6.98 0.13 -12.05
N LEU A 103 7.90 -0.04 -11.11
CA LEU A 103 9.26 0.48 -11.18
C LEU A 103 10.18 -0.63 -11.70
N HIS A 104 10.47 -0.59 -13.00
CA HIS A 104 11.48 -1.43 -13.65
C HIS A 104 12.39 -0.55 -14.51
N GLY A 105 13.03 -1.09 -15.55
CA GLY A 105 13.76 -0.28 -16.54
C GLY A 105 12.92 0.82 -17.22
N LYS A 106 11.58 0.72 -17.22
CA LYS A 106 10.66 1.80 -17.59
C LYS A 106 9.57 1.94 -16.54
N GLU A 107 9.27 3.15 -16.12
CA GLU A 107 8.21 3.39 -15.13
C GLU A 107 6.85 3.42 -15.81
N THR A 108 5.87 2.74 -15.22
CA THR A 108 4.49 2.71 -15.73
C THR A 108 3.48 2.79 -14.60
N VAL A 109 2.34 3.40 -14.88
CA VAL A 109 1.22 3.55 -13.93
C VAL A 109 -0.08 3.22 -14.64
N TRP A 110 -0.91 2.37 -14.01
CA TRP A 110 -2.19 1.94 -14.57
C TRP A 110 -3.23 1.73 -13.48
N PRO A 111 -4.50 2.12 -13.69
CA PRO A 111 -5.60 1.61 -12.88
C PRO A 111 -5.60 0.07 -12.91
N ALA A 112 -5.75 -0.56 -11.76
CA ALA A 112 -5.76 -2.00 -11.67
C ALA A 112 -7.11 -2.57 -12.14
N GLY A 113 -7.08 -3.71 -12.82
CA GLY A 113 -8.29 -4.49 -13.07
C GLY A 113 -8.79 -5.15 -11.78
N ARG A 114 -10.08 -5.53 -11.77
CA ARG A 114 -10.78 -6.11 -10.60
C ARG A 114 -10.05 -7.27 -9.93
N GLN A 115 -9.36 -8.12 -10.70
CA GLN A 115 -8.59 -9.23 -10.14
C GLN A 115 -7.41 -8.76 -9.27
N MET A 116 -6.66 -7.77 -9.74
CA MET A 116 -5.52 -7.21 -9.01
C MET A 116 -6.00 -6.39 -7.81
N GLU A 117 -7.08 -5.62 -7.97
CA GLU A 117 -7.72 -4.91 -6.87
C GLU A 117 -8.14 -5.86 -5.74
N ASN A 118 -8.87 -6.92 -6.08
CA ASN A 118 -9.29 -7.94 -5.11
C ASN A 118 -8.09 -8.59 -4.41
N ARG A 119 -7.01 -8.86 -5.16
CA ARG A 119 -5.79 -9.46 -4.62
C ARG A 119 -5.11 -8.54 -3.62
N VAL A 120 -4.80 -7.30 -4.02
CA VAL A 120 -4.09 -6.34 -3.15
C VAL A 120 -4.89 -6.05 -1.88
N ASN A 121 -6.21 -5.85 -2.00
CA ASN A 121 -7.07 -5.67 -0.83
C ASN A 121 -7.06 -6.91 0.08
N LYS A 122 -7.13 -8.12 -0.50
CA LYS A 122 -7.01 -9.37 0.27
C LYS A 122 -5.65 -9.51 0.97
N ASP A 123 -4.56 -9.17 0.30
CA ASP A 123 -3.21 -9.31 0.85
C ASP A 123 -3.00 -8.35 2.04
N VAL A 124 -3.49 -7.10 1.96
CA VAL A 124 -3.50 -6.18 3.12
C VAL A 124 -4.34 -6.74 4.28
N ARG A 125 -5.52 -7.32 4.01
CA ARG A 125 -6.34 -7.97 5.06
C ARG A 125 -5.59 -9.13 5.71
N ASN A 126 -4.88 -9.92 4.92
CA ASN A 126 -4.10 -11.06 5.41
C ASN A 126 -2.96 -10.61 6.32
N LEU A 127 -2.29 -9.49 6.01
CA LEU A 127 -1.28 -8.89 6.89
C LEU A 127 -1.88 -8.48 8.25
N HIS A 128 -3.05 -7.84 8.24
CA HIS A 128 -3.77 -7.52 9.48
C HIS A 128 -4.16 -8.75 10.29
N ASN A 129 -4.48 -9.86 9.61
CA ASN A 129 -4.76 -11.13 10.25
C ASN A 129 -3.51 -11.80 10.80
N SER A 130 -2.38 -11.70 10.10
CA SER A 130 -1.16 -12.45 10.45
C SER A 130 -0.31 -11.79 11.53
N MET A 131 -0.45 -10.47 11.69
CA MET A 131 0.29 -9.67 12.68
C MET A 131 -0.44 -9.55 14.03
N GLY A 132 -1.69 -10.03 14.12
CA GLY A 132 -2.43 -10.16 15.38
C GLY A 132 -3.34 -8.99 15.74
N TRP A 133 -3.99 -9.12 16.89
CA TRP A 133 -4.93 -8.13 17.41
C TRP A 133 -4.24 -6.80 17.69
N GLY A 134 -4.89 -5.70 17.30
CA GLY A 134 -4.36 -4.34 17.50
C GLY A 134 -3.20 -3.95 16.58
N SER A 135 -2.75 -4.84 15.71
CA SER A 135 -1.67 -4.55 14.74
C SER A 135 -1.99 -3.34 13.86
N GLN A 136 -0.95 -2.56 13.57
CA GLN A 136 -1.02 -1.31 12.82
C GLN A 136 0.00 -1.35 11.68
N PRO A 137 -0.32 -0.78 10.51
CA PRO A 137 0.68 -0.50 9.50
C PRO A 137 1.71 0.56 9.99
N PRO A 138 2.90 0.65 9.37
CA PRO A 138 3.33 -0.14 8.22
C PRO A 138 3.79 -1.55 8.61
N PHE A 139 3.39 -2.55 7.82
CA PHE A 139 3.87 -3.92 7.96
C PHE A 139 5.10 -4.15 7.10
N THR A 140 6.07 -4.90 7.62
CA THR A 140 7.27 -5.28 6.88
C THR A 140 7.41 -6.78 6.87
N VAL A 141 7.47 -7.39 5.68
CA VAL A 141 7.59 -8.84 5.51
C VAL A 141 8.74 -9.15 4.56
N ASP A 142 9.60 -10.08 4.96
CA ASP A 142 10.75 -10.54 4.18
C ASP A 142 10.59 -12.02 3.82
N HIS A 143 10.36 -12.29 2.54
CA HIS A 143 10.31 -13.62 1.94
C HIS A 143 11.59 -13.96 1.18
N ALA A 144 12.55 -13.03 1.09
CA ALA A 144 13.75 -13.24 0.29
C ALA A 144 14.72 -14.21 0.96
N ASP A 145 15.67 -14.71 0.18
CA ASP A 145 16.80 -15.52 0.64
C ASP A 145 16.35 -16.85 1.29
N GLY A 146 15.24 -17.41 0.80
CA GLY A 146 14.67 -18.67 1.30
C GLY A 146 14.00 -18.56 2.68
N LYS A 147 13.79 -17.34 3.18
CA LYS A 147 13.08 -17.12 4.44
C LYS A 147 11.59 -17.39 4.25
N ALA A 148 11.05 -18.34 5.01
CA ALA A 148 9.63 -18.38 5.26
C ALA A 148 9.30 -17.33 6.32
N PRO A 149 8.41 -16.36 6.06
CA PRO A 149 8.00 -15.42 7.08
C PRO A 149 7.29 -16.16 8.20
N THR A 150 7.70 -15.90 9.44
CA THR A 150 7.02 -16.41 10.62
C THR A 150 5.96 -15.41 11.07
N TYR A 151 4.71 -15.84 11.03
CA TYR A 151 3.56 -15.08 11.54
C TYR A 151 3.19 -15.63 12.92
N TYR A 152 3.63 -14.95 13.98
CA TYR A 152 3.51 -15.46 15.34
C TYR A 152 2.13 -15.24 15.98
N ASN A 153 1.27 -14.39 15.39
CA ASN A 153 0.00 -13.97 16.01
C ASN A 153 -1.15 -13.98 15.00
N LEU A 154 -1.63 -15.15 14.60
CA LEU A 154 -2.84 -15.23 13.77
C LEU A 154 -4.05 -14.75 14.57
N ARG A 155 -4.72 -13.70 14.11
CA ARG A 155 -5.97 -13.20 14.69
C ARG A 155 -7.07 -14.27 14.75
N THR A 156 -6.99 -15.26 13.87
CA THR A 156 -7.94 -16.38 13.74
C THR A 156 -7.59 -17.60 14.60
N SER A 157 -6.46 -17.64 15.32
CA SER A 157 -6.07 -18.87 16.05
C SER A 157 -6.46 -18.91 17.53
N THR A 158 -6.85 -17.82 18.18
CA THR A 158 -7.40 -17.83 19.54
C THR A 158 -8.22 -16.56 19.80
N GLU A 159 -9.27 -16.66 20.61
CA GLU A 159 -10.15 -15.56 21.01
C GLU A 159 -9.38 -14.26 21.36
N PRO A 160 -9.96 -13.07 21.11
CA PRO A 160 -9.36 -11.82 21.56
C PRO A 160 -9.16 -11.86 23.09
N PRO A 161 -8.04 -11.35 23.63
CA PRO A 161 -7.88 -11.24 25.08
C PRO A 161 -9.01 -10.37 25.64
N ALA A 162 -9.70 -10.91 26.66
CA ALA A 162 -10.67 -10.15 27.44
C ALA A 162 -9.92 -8.99 28.13
N TRP A 163 -10.29 -7.76 27.78
CA TRP A 163 -9.92 -6.56 28.51
C TRP A 163 -11.00 -6.25 29.54
#